data_AF-A0A7S2ISM8-F1
#
_entry.id   AF-A0A7S2ISM8-F1
#
_cell.length_a   1.000
_cell.length_b   1.000
_cell.length_c   1.000
_cell.angle_alpha   90.00
_cell.angle_beta   90.00
_cell.angle_gamma   90.00
#
_symmetry.space_group_name_H-M   'P 1'
#
loop_
_entity.id
_entity.type
_entity.pdbx_description
1 polymer ?
#
loop_
_entity_poly.entity_id
_entity_poly.type
_entity_poly.pdbx_seq_one_letter_code
_entity_poly.pdbx_strand_id
1 'polypeptide(L)'
;DKIWCIRPATGLGFFARWCGVTLIFFGGAMYSVQAIETPGGDDDRQWLTFWLIMMVFFIVEWATDVLLSQIWFYYETKLVIIVWLMFWQGADKVYRATRKTLRKISRMIPFMPERKQMSEQEYIK
;
A
#
# COMPACT_ATOMS: atom_id res chain seq x y z
N ASP A 1 29.12 25.34 -3.45
CA ASP A 1 28.06 24.65 -4.22
C ASP A 1 27.74 23.24 -3.70
N LYS A 2 27.39 23.07 -2.42
CA LYS A 2 26.94 21.77 -1.86
C LYS A 2 25.91 21.98 -0.76
N ILE A 3 24.71 22.43 -1.13
CA ILE A 3 23.58 22.58 -0.19
C ILE A 3 22.66 21.35 -0.21
N TRP A 4 22.78 20.46 -1.21
CA TRP A 4 22.01 19.22 -1.31
C TRP A 4 22.91 18.06 -1.78
N CYS A 5 23.65 17.44 -0.87
CA CYS A 5 24.31 16.17 -1.18
C CYS A 5 23.34 15.03 -0.81
N ILE A 6 22.34 14.78 -1.67
CA ILE A 6 21.60 13.53 -1.63
C ILE A 6 22.58 12.46 -2.09
N ARG A 7 23.15 11.68 -1.15
CA ARG A 7 23.96 10.53 -1.56
C ARG A 7 23.02 9.52 -2.23
N PRO A 8 23.28 9.09 -3.48
CA PRO A 8 22.50 8.03 -4.09
C PRO A 8 22.62 6.77 -3.21
N ALA A 9 21.51 6.07 -3.01
CA ALA A 9 21.50 4.80 -2.29
C ALA A 9 22.51 3.85 -2.98
N THR A 10 23.59 3.50 -2.28
CA THR A 10 24.69 2.67 -2.80
C THR A 10 24.71 1.32 -2.10
N GLY A 11 24.99 0.24 -2.83
CA GLY A 11 25.08 -1.11 -2.28
C GLY A 11 23.72 -1.72 -1.90
N LEU A 12 23.59 -2.22 -0.67
CA LEU A 12 22.45 -3.02 -0.19
C LEU A 12 21.09 -2.32 -0.32
N GLY A 13 21.03 -1.00 -0.10
CA GLY A 13 19.79 -0.22 -0.19
C GLY A 13 19.22 -0.11 -1.61
N PHE A 14 20.07 -0.13 -2.63
CA PHE A 14 19.62 -0.16 -4.03
C PHE A 14 18.95 -1.50 -4.34
N PHE A 15 19.62 -2.61 -4.00
CA PHE A 15 19.07 -3.95 -4.21
C PHE A 15 17.78 -4.17 -3.40
N ALA A 16 17.75 -3.78 -2.13
CA ALA A 16 16.55 -3.85 -1.28
C ALA A 16 15.37 -3.09 -1.89
N ARG A 17 15.61 -1.92 -2.49
CA ARG A 17 14.57 -1.13 -3.18
C ARG A 17 14.03 -1.86 -4.41
N TRP A 18 14.90 -2.38 -5.28
CA TRP A 18 14.46 -3.09 -6.49
C TRP A 18 13.78 -4.42 -6.16
N CYS A 19 14.37 -5.24 -5.28
CA CYS A 19 13.77 -6.49 -4.83
C CYS A 19 12.42 -6.24 -4.13
N GLY A 20 12.32 -5.21 -3.29
CA GLY A 20 11.07 -4.82 -2.65
C GLY A 20 10.00 -4.43 -3.67
N VAL A 21 10.32 -3.56 -4.64
CA VAL A 21 9.40 -3.14 -5.70
C VAL A 21 8.94 -4.33 -6.54
N THR A 22 9.87 -5.22 -6.92
CA THR A 22 9.55 -6.46 -7.65
C THR A 22 8.62 -7.36 -6.85
N LEU A 23 8.91 -7.61 -5.57
CA LEU A 23 8.07 -8.43 -4.69
C LEU A 23 6.65 -7.86 -4.58
N ILE A 24 6.52 -6.54 -4.44
CA ILE A 24 5.23 -5.86 -4.29
C ILE A 24 4.44 -5.95 -5.60
N PHE A 25 5.07 -5.65 -6.73
CA PHE A 25 4.38 -5.67 -8.03
C PHE A 25 3.96 -7.07 -8.41
N PHE A 26 4.87 -8.05 -8.39
CA PHE A 26 4.54 -9.40 -8.85
C PHE A 26 3.75 -10.16 -7.79
N GLY A 27 4.23 -10.20 -6.55
CA GLY A 27 3.55 -10.92 -5.46
C GLY A 27 2.19 -10.29 -5.13
N GLY A 28 2.16 -8.98 -4.89
CA GLY A 28 0.92 -8.28 -4.59
C GLY A 28 -0.11 -8.37 -5.73
N ALA A 29 0.31 -8.28 -7.00
CA ALA A 29 -0.61 -8.42 -8.12
C ALA A 29 -1.17 -9.84 -8.25
N MET A 30 -0.33 -10.86 -8.10
CA MET A 30 -0.78 -12.26 -8.18
C MET A 30 -1.84 -12.56 -7.11
N TYR A 31 -1.59 -12.17 -5.86
CA TYR A 31 -2.58 -12.36 -4.80
C TYR A 31 -3.83 -11.48 -4.97
N SER A 32 -3.70 -10.29 -5.57
CA SER A 32 -4.85 -9.45 -5.89
C SER A 32 -5.74 -10.10 -6.96
N VAL A 33 -5.14 -10.71 -7.98
CA VAL A 33 -5.89 -11.47 -9.01
C VAL A 33 -6.61 -12.64 -8.36
N GLN A 34 -5.92 -13.39 -7.50
CA GLN A 34 -6.54 -14.50 -6.76
C GLN A 34 -7.70 -14.01 -5.87
N ALA A 35 -7.57 -12.85 -5.22
CA ALA A 35 -8.64 -12.29 -4.39
C ALA A 35 -9.90 -11.95 -5.19
N ILE A 36 -9.76 -11.45 -6.43
CA ILE A 36 -10.89 -11.14 -7.32
C ILE A 36 -11.66 -12.41 -7.71
N GLU A 37 -10.97 -13.54 -7.82
CA GLU A 37 -11.58 -14.84 -8.16
C GLU A 37 -12.21 -15.54 -6.95
N THR A 38 -11.90 -15.11 -5.73
CA THR A 38 -12.35 -15.79 -4.51
C THR A 38 -13.75 -15.30 -4.11
N PRO A 39 -14.70 -16.19 -3.78
CA PRO A 39 -16.02 -15.78 -3.32
C PRO A 39 -15.93 -15.17 -1.91
N GLY A 40 -16.14 -13.86 -1.82
CA GLY A 40 -16.16 -13.12 -0.55
C GLY A 40 -15.29 -11.86 -0.57
N GLY A 41 -15.89 -10.70 -0.29
CA GLY A 41 -15.20 -9.40 -0.40
C GLY A 41 -14.29 -9.00 0.77
N ASP A 42 -13.85 -9.95 1.60
CA ASP A 42 -12.94 -9.67 2.71
C ASP A 42 -11.47 -9.62 2.24
N ASP A 43 -11.10 -10.48 1.28
CA ASP A 43 -9.76 -10.47 0.67
C ASP A 43 -9.55 -9.23 -0.21
N ASP A 44 -10.59 -8.77 -0.90
CA ASP A 44 -10.57 -7.51 -1.65
C ASP A 44 -10.16 -6.32 -0.76
N ARG A 45 -10.64 -6.27 0.48
CA ARG A 45 -10.31 -5.17 1.42
C ARG A 45 -8.86 -5.21 1.84
N GLN A 46 -8.32 -6.40 2.07
CA GLN A 46 -6.91 -6.61 2.42
C GLN A 46 -6.01 -6.07 1.31
N TRP A 47 -6.23 -6.50 0.05
CA TRP A 47 -5.38 -6.10 -1.06
C TRP A 47 -5.58 -4.64 -1.47
N LEU A 48 -6.82 -4.13 -1.49
CA LEU A 48 -7.07 -2.72 -1.82
C LEU A 48 -6.47 -1.78 -0.78
N THR A 49 -6.56 -2.13 0.51
CA THR A 49 -5.94 -1.33 1.58
C THR A 49 -4.42 -1.42 1.54
N PHE A 50 -3.87 -2.60 1.21
CA PHE A 50 -2.43 -2.76 0.99
C PHE A 50 -1.93 -1.79 -0.09
N TRP A 51 -2.55 -1.79 -1.26
CA TRP A 51 -2.19 -0.88 -2.35
C TRP A 51 -2.31 0.60 -1.96
N LEU A 52 -3.36 0.97 -1.22
CA LEU A 52 -3.54 2.34 -0.73
C LEU A 52 -2.40 2.78 0.19
N ILE A 53 -2.02 1.92 1.15
CA ILE A 53 -0.90 2.18 2.06
C ILE A 53 0.41 2.28 1.27
N MET A 54 0.61 1.42 0.27
CA MET A 54 1.79 1.47 -0.60
C MET A 54 1.92 2.79 -1.36
N MET A 55 0.81 3.34 -1.87
CA MET A 55 0.83 4.64 -2.54
C MET A 55 1.20 5.79 -1.60
N VAL A 56 0.70 5.77 -0.36
CA VAL A 56 1.12 6.73 0.67
C VAL A 56 2.61 6.60 0.95
N PHE A 57 3.12 5.36 1.07
CA PHE A 57 4.55 5.13 1.23
C PHE A 57 5.37 5.65 0.06
N PHE A 58 4.91 5.55 -1.19
CA PHE A 58 5.62 6.12 -2.34
C PHE A 58 5.70 7.65 -2.29
N ILE A 59 4.63 8.33 -1.86
CA ILE A 59 4.62 9.78 -1.70
C ILE A 59 5.60 10.19 -0.58
N VAL A 60 5.57 9.48 0.54
CA VAL A 60 6.51 9.70 1.64
C VAL A 60 7.94 9.39 1.21
N GLU A 61 8.18 8.33 0.44
CA GLU A 61 9.50 8.00 -0.12
C GLU A 61 10.06 9.16 -0.94
N TRP A 62 9.26 9.72 -1.83
CA TRP A 62 9.67 10.84 -2.66
C TRP A 62 10.04 12.08 -1.82
N ALA A 63 9.31 12.34 -0.73
CA ALA A 63 9.64 13.42 0.19
C ALA A 63 10.86 13.12 1.09
N THR A 64 11.05 11.87 1.50
CA THR A 64 12.10 11.44 2.43
C THR A 64 13.42 11.11 1.76
N ASP A 65 13.44 10.77 0.47
CA ASP A 65 14.67 10.64 -0.34
C ASP A 65 15.49 11.97 -0.30
N VAL A 66 14.82 13.11 -0.08
CA VAL A 66 15.45 14.43 0.11
C VAL A 66 16.03 14.63 1.53
N LEU A 67 15.45 14.00 2.56
CA LEU A 67 15.71 14.31 3.98
C LEU A 67 16.47 13.23 4.76
N LEU A 68 16.34 11.94 4.40
CA LEU A 68 16.67 10.80 5.27
C LEU A 68 17.69 9.81 4.69
N SER A 69 18.37 10.15 3.59
CA SER A 69 19.35 9.29 2.89
C SER A 69 20.53 8.77 3.74
N GLN A 70 20.64 9.19 5.00
CA GLN A 70 21.75 8.88 5.92
C GLN A 70 21.35 8.04 7.15
N ILE A 71 20.08 7.62 7.28
CA ILE A 71 19.65 6.72 8.37
C ILE A 71 19.82 5.26 7.93
N TRP A 72 20.67 4.55 8.67
CA TRP A 72 21.12 3.18 8.39
C TRP A 72 20.03 2.10 8.44
N PHE A 73 18.88 2.36 9.06
CA PHE A 73 17.81 1.35 9.26
C PHE A 73 16.47 1.66 8.56
N TYR A 74 16.41 2.71 7.73
CA TYR A 74 15.14 3.14 7.12
C TYR A 74 14.58 2.10 6.14
N TYR A 75 15.40 1.61 5.21
CA TYR A 75 14.97 0.67 4.17
C TYR A 75 14.59 -0.71 4.73
N GLU A 76 15.28 -1.19 5.76
CA GLU A 76 14.99 -2.46 6.43
C GLU A 76 13.67 -2.42 7.20
N THR A 77 13.43 -1.34 7.95
CA THR A 77 12.18 -1.15 8.69
C THR A 77 10.98 -1.08 7.73
N LYS A 78 11.17 -0.41 6.59
CA LYS A 78 10.16 -0.33 5.54
C LYS A 78 9.81 -1.72 4.99
N LEU A 79 10.81 -2.55 4.68
CA LEU A 79 10.57 -3.91 4.20
C LEU A 79 9.79 -4.75 5.22
N VAL A 80 10.15 -4.67 6.50
CA VAL A 80 9.43 -5.39 7.57
C VAL A 80 7.97 -4.96 7.65
N ILE A 81 7.68 -3.66 7.54
CA ILE A 81 6.29 -3.14 7.53
C ILE A 81 5.53 -3.67 6.32
N ILE A 82 6.13 -3.67 5.13
CA ILE A 82 5.48 -4.13 3.90
C ILE A 82 5.18 -5.63 3.97
N VAL A 83 6.13 -6.43 4.43
CA VAL A 83 5.94 -7.86 4.67
C VAL A 83 4.81 -8.07 5.69
N TRP A 84 4.80 -7.33 6.80
CA TRP A 84 3.71 -7.42 7.77
C TRP A 84 2.34 -6.99 7.21
N LEU A 85 2.28 -6.06 6.26
CA LEU A 85 1.02 -5.69 5.64
C LEU A 85 0.48 -6.78 4.72
N MET A 86 1.37 -7.47 3.99
CA MET A 86 1.01 -8.60 3.12
C MET A 86 0.59 -9.83 3.93
N PHE A 87 1.35 -10.17 4.97
CA PHE A 87 1.07 -11.32 5.82
C PHE A 87 0.12 -10.97 6.97
N TRP A 88 -0.51 -11.96 7.58
CA TRP A 88 -1.32 -11.80 8.82
C TRP A 88 -2.53 -10.84 8.72
N GLN A 89 -3.05 -10.59 7.52
CA GLN A 89 -4.13 -9.64 7.28
C GLN A 89 -3.83 -8.25 7.88
N GLY A 90 -2.55 -7.82 7.80
CA GLY A 90 -2.09 -6.56 8.37
C GLY A 90 -2.83 -5.35 7.80
N ALA A 91 -3.02 -5.30 6.49
CA ALA A 91 -3.74 -4.21 5.83
C ALA A 91 -5.22 -4.13 6.26
N ASP A 92 -5.90 -5.25 6.44
CA ASP A 92 -7.29 -5.31 6.90
C ASP A 92 -7.42 -4.90 8.37
N LYS A 93 -6.42 -5.19 9.22
CA LYS A 93 -6.33 -4.60 10.57
C LYS A 93 -6.21 -3.07 10.51
N VAL A 94 -5.37 -2.54 9.62
CA VAL A 94 -5.23 -1.09 9.42
C VAL A 94 -6.53 -0.48 8.89
N TYR A 95 -7.22 -1.15 7.96
CA TYR A 95 -8.53 -0.72 7.46
C TYR A 95 -9.55 -0.63 8.59
N ARG A 96 -9.65 -1.68 9.41
CA ARG A 96 -10.57 -1.70 10.56
C ARG A 96 -10.26 -0.61 11.59
N ALA A 97 -9.00 -0.27 11.79
CA ALA A 97 -8.60 0.83 12.67
C ALA A 97 -8.97 2.20 12.08
N THR A 98 -8.75 2.40 10.77
CA THR A 98 -8.89 3.69 10.10
C THR A 98 -10.29 3.97 9.55
N ARG A 99 -11.16 2.95 9.42
CA ARG A 99 -12.53 3.07 8.87
C ARG A 99 -13.36 4.18 9.51
N LYS A 100 -13.19 4.43 10.81
CA LYS A 100 -13.98 5.44 11.54
C LYS A 100 -13.62 6.84 11.05
N THR A 101 -12.33 7.10 10.92
CA THR A 101 -11.78 8.34 10.37
C THR A 101 -12.17 8.50 8.91
N LEU A 102 -12.06 7.43 8.12
CA LEU A 102 -12.41 7.45 6.71
C LEU A 102 -13.89 7.79 6.48
N ARG A 103 -14.81 7.24 7.26
CA ARG A 103 -16.25 7.59 7.20
C ARG A 103 -16.54 9.04 7.60
N LYS A 104 -15.67 9.64 8.42
CA LYS A 104 -15.80 11.05 8.79
C LYS A 104 -15.37 11.93 7.61
N ILE A 105 -14.28 11.58 6.95
CA ILE A 105 -13.77 12.25 5.75
C ILE A 105 -14.73 12.07 4.57
N SER A 106 -15.28 10.87 4.36
CA SER A 106 -16.21 10.61 3.25
C SER A 106 -17.49 11.45 3.35
N ARG A 107 -17.99 11.69 4.56
CA ARG A 107 -19.12 12.61 4.79
C ARG A 107 -18.79 14.07 4.47
N MET A 108 -17.52 14.43 4.47
CA MET A 108 -17.06 15.78 4.13
C MET A 108 -16.90 15.96 2.62
N ILE A 109 -16.81 14.87 1.83
CA ILE A 109 -16.63 14.91 0.38
C ILE A 109 -17.99 14.63 -0.29
N PRO A 110 -18.73 15.65 -0.74
CA PRO A 110 -20.08 15.48 -1.28
C PRO A 110 -20.13 14.81 -2.67
N PHE A 111 -18.99 14.61 -3.34
CA PHE A 111 -18.94 14.09 -4.71
C PHE A 111 -18.97 12.56 -4.81
N MET A 112 -18.83 11.81 -3.73
CA MET A 112 -18.77 10.34 -3.83
C MET A 112 -20.14 9.77 -4.21
N PRO A 113 -20.33 9.22 -5.42
CA PRO A 113 -21.63 8.66 -5.81
C PRO A 113 -21.93 7.41 -4.99
N GLU A 114 -23.17 7.27 -4.55
CA GLU A 114 -23.62 6.10 -3.80
C GLU A 114 -23.57 4.85 -4.70
N ARG A 115 -22.75 3.86 -4.31
CA ARG A 115 -22.68 2.59 -5.07
C ARG A 115 -23.91 1.75 -4.74
N LYS A 116 -24.75 1.51 -5.75
CA LYS A 116 -25.69 0.37 -5.72
C LYS A 116 -24.86 -0.90 -5.62
N GLN A 117 -25.14 -1.72 -4.61
CA GLN A 117 -24.54 -3.05 -4.54
C GLN A 117 -25.21 -3.91 -5.59
N MET A 118 -24.51 -4.16 -6.69
CA MET A 118 -24.99 -5.03 -7.75
C MET A 118 -24.84 -6.47 -7.26
N SER A 119 -25.96 -7.19 -7.17
CA SER A 119 -25.93 -8.60 -6.75
C SER A 119 -25.23 -9.45 -7.82
N GLU A 120 -24.51 -10.51 -7.42
CA GLU A 120 -23.80 -11.41 -8.35
C GLU A 120 -24.69 -11.92 -9.49
N GLN A 121 -25.99 -12.05 -9.24
CA GLN A 121 -27.03 -12.47 -10.19
C GLN A 121 -27.30 -11.45 -11.32
N GLU A 122 -26.94 -10.18 -11.13
CA GLU A 122 -27.07 -9.11 -12.13
C GLU A 122 -25.80 -8.97 -12.98
N TYR A 123 -24.65 -9.40 -12.47
CA TYR A 123 -23.38 -9.41 -13.21
C TYR A 123 -23.30 -10.54 -14.26
N ILE A 124 -23.99 -11.66 -13.99
CA ILE A 124 -23.99 -12.86 -14.86
C ILE A 124 -25.03 -12.74 -16.00
N LYS A 125 -25.86 -11.69 -16.01
CA LYS A 125 -26.84 -11.41 -17.07
C LYS A 125 -26.27 -10.50 -18.15
#